data_AF-A0A520KN10-F1
#
_entry.id   AF-A0A520KN10-F1
#
_cell.length_a   1.000
_cell.length_b   1.000
_cell.length_c   1.000
_cell.angle_alpha   90.00
_cell.angle_beta   90.00
_cell.angle_gamma   90.00
#
_symmetry.space_group_name_H-M   'P 1'
#
loop_
_entity.id
_entity.type
_entity.pdbx_description
1 polymer ?
#
loop_
_entity_poly.entity_id
_entity_poly.type
_entity_poly.pdbx_seq_one_letter_code
_entity_poly.pdbx_strand_id
1 'polypeptide(L)'
;MFDIRGGVTGASATYYRLVSNNISVLASVSVARVEGGYLNATGKIVYATDSFIVFYDIPRGNTFLIGQDFTNPAVSAIPVRITYRVSEDDGFRKFFIRIPDGDAGNMLSMARAACNSIKTLEKACYLTGIIDVWYKSNSSVASSLINSLAVKDIQGIFDIETVGNEITLKIRSASLDGVVMFLSDLNKMLAQQGIEVRGIYAVETSEIIIERGVGSNDAISVIRNLGLEVVGVQERC
;
A
#
# COMPACT_ATOMS: atom_id res chain seq x y z
N MET A 1 8.16 26.30 -5.66
CA MET A 1 7.03 25.46 -6.09
C MET A 1 7.45 24.73 -7.35
N PHE A 2 7.41 23.40 -7.36
CA PHE A 2 7.68 22.60 -8.56
C PHE A 2 6.34 22.17 -9.16
N ASP A 3 6.17 22.29 -10.47
CA ASP A 3 4.92 21.98 -11.18
C ASP A 3 5.20 20.95 -12.28
N ILE A 4 4.61 19.78 -12.16
CA ILE A 4 4.81 18.66 -13.08
C ILE A 4 3.49 18.31 -13.71
N ARG A 5 3.47 18.34 -15.05
CA ARG A 5 2.31 18.02 -15.86
C ARG A 5 2.44 16.60 -16.41
N GLY A 6 1.43 15.77 -16.15
CA GLY A 6 1.15 14.55 -16.91
C GLY A 6 2.13 13.38 -16.82
N GLY A 7 2.87 13.18 -15.72
CA GLY A 7 3.75 12.00 -15.65
C GLY A 7 4.14 11.58 -14.24
N VAL A 8 3.83 10.32 -13.90
CA VAL A 8 4.27 9.70 -12.63
C VAL A 8 5.78 9.67 -12.54
N THR A 9 6.49 9.23 -13.59
CA THR A 9 7.96 9.11 -13.57
C THR A 9 8.65 10.43 -13.19
N GLY A 10 8.23 11.54 -13.82
CA GLY A 10 8.79 12.86 -13.52
C GLY A 10 8.46 13.34 -12.11
N ALA A 11 7.23 13.08 -11.65
CA ALA A 11 6.80 13.39 -10.29
C ALA A 11 7.58 12.60 -9.24
N SER A 12 7.74 11.30 -9.43
CA SER A 12 8.53 10.42 -8.58
C SER A 12 10.00 10.82 -8.53
N ALA A 13 10.62 11.09 -9.69
CA ALA A 13 12.01 11.55 -9.74
C ALA A 13 12.21 12.89 -9.01
N THR A 14 11.28 13.82 -9.19
CA THR A 14 11.31 15.12 -8.50
C THR A 14 11.12 14.94 -7.00
N TYR A 15 10.15 14.12 -6.57
CA TYR A 15 9.95 13.76 -5.18
C TYR A 15 11.23 13.20 -4.57
N TYR A 16 11.85 12.19 -5.18
CA TYR A 16 13.08 11.59 -4.66
C TYR A 16 14.26 12.57 -4.66
N ARG A 17 14.36 13.48 -5.64
CA ARG A 17 15.37 14.54 -5.64
C ARG A 17 15.16 15.52 -4.49
N LEU A 18 13.93 15.93 -4.21
CA LEU A 18 13.63 16.83 -3.08
C LEU A 18 13.88 16.11 -1.75
N VAL A 19 13.46 14.85 -1.67
CA VAL A 19 13.59 14.01 -0.48
C VAL A 19 15.06 13.74 -0.16
N SER A 20 15.88 13.37 -1.14
CA SER A 20 17.33 13.12 -0.94
C SER A 20 18.12 14.35 -0.50
N ASN A 21 17.61 15.56 -0.73
CA ASN A 21 18.21 16.81 -0.27
C ASN A 21 17.62 17.29 1.08
N ASN A 22 16.96 16.40 1.84
CA ASN A 22 16.30 16.74 3.11
C ASN A 22 15.25 17.85 3.00
N ILE A 23 14.61 18.02 1.84
CA ILE A 23 13.51 18.98 1.67
C ILE A 23 12.19 18.27 1.98
N SER A 24 11.43 18.81 2.94
CA SER A 24 10.07 18.40 3.24
C SER A 24 9.10 19.03 2.24
N VAL A 25 8.21 18.23 1.65
CA VAL A 25 7.26 18.70 0.64
C VAL A 25 5.85 18.18 0.86
N LEU A 26 4.89 19.06 0.65
CA LEU A 26 3.49 18.71 0.42
C LEU A 26 3.24 18.66 -1.07
N ALA A 27 2.57 17.61 -1.51
CA ALA A 27 2.13 17.45 -2.88
C ALA A 27 0.65 17.83 -2.98
N SER A 28 0.32 18.73 -3.89
CA SER A 28 -1.05 18.94 -4.33
C SER A 28 -1.21 18.24 -5.67
N VAL A 29 -2.17 17.34 -5.75
CA VAL A 29 -2.44 16.52 -6.93
C VAL A 29 -3.80 16.87 -7.50
N SER A 30 -3.84 17.05 -8.81
CA SER A 30 -5.06 17.00 -9.61
C SER A 30 -4.99 15.72 -10.42
N VAL A 31 -5.97 14.83 -10.23
CA VAL A 31 -5.98 13.51 -10.83
C VAL A 31 -7.33 13.22 -11.50
N ALA A 32 -7.32 12.49 -12.61
CA ALA A 32 -8.51 11.90 -13.20
C ALA A 32 -8.75 10.54 -12.53
N ARG A 33 -9.98 10.26 -12.08
CA ARG A 33 -10.31 9.01 -11.37
C ARG A 33 -10.80 7.92 -12.32
N VAL A 34 -10.54 6.66 -11.94
CA VAL A 34 -11.05 5.48 -12.68
C VAL A 34 -12.58 5.44 -12.72
N GLU A 35 -13.25 5.89 -11.65
CA GLU A 35 -14.71 6.01 -11.54
C GLU A 35 -15.29 7.20 -12.33
N GLY A 36 -14.43 7.98 -12.99
CA GLY A 36 -14.78 9.22 -13.67
C GLY A 36 -14.63 10.47 -12.78
N GLY A 37 -14.47 11.62 -13.45
CA GLY A 37 -14.30 12.92 -12.81
C GLY A 37 -12.86 13.23 -12.37
N TYR A 38 -12.72 14.39 -11.73
CA TYR A 38 -11.43 14.90 -11.24
C TYR A 38 -11.43 15.00 -9.72
N LEU A 39 -10.29 14.64 -9.13
CA LEU A 39 -10.01 14.83 -7.72
C LEU A 39 -8.84 15.79 -7.55
N ASN A 40 -9.05 16.82 -6.73
CA ASN A 40 -7.97 17.62 -6.20
C ASN A 40 -7.74 17.21 -4.74
N ALA A 41 -6.51 16.86 -4.42
CA ALA A 41 -6.11 16.49 -3.07
C ALA A 41 -4.79 17.18 -2.71
N THR A 42 -4.61 17.49 -1.43
CA THR A 42 -3.33 17.98 -0.91
C THR A 42 -2.88 17.06 0.19
N GLY A 43 -1.63 16.64 0.11
CA GLY A 43 -1.20 15.49 0.86
C GLY A 43 0.28 15.20 0.69
N LYS A 44 0.65 13.96 0.93
CA LYS A 44 2.05 13.51 0.88
C LYS A 44 2.19 12.28 0.01
N ILE A 45 3.34 12.20 -0.65
CA ILE A 45 3.76 10.98 -1.31
C ILE A 45 4.35 10.05 -0.25
N VAL A 46 3.67 8.93 -0.05
CA VAL A 46 4.06 7.83 0.84
C VAL A 46 5.22 7.07 0.23
N TYR A 47 5.05 6.72 -1.03
CA TYR A 47 5.97 5.90 -1.81
C TYR A 47 5.78 6.23 -3.28
N ALA A 48 6.85 6.13 -4.06
CA ALA A 48 6.82 6.47 -5.47
C ALA A 48 7.74 5.52 -6.24
N THR A 49 7.39 5.23 -7.48
CA THR A 49 8.23 4.52 -8.44
C THR A 49 8.17 5.25 -9.77
N ASP A 50 8.89 4.78 -10.78
CA ASP A 50 8.71 5.24 -12.15
C ASP A 50 7.29 5.03 -12.71
N SER A 51 6.52 4.12 -12.11
CA SER A 51 5.26 3.61 -12.64
C SER A 51 4.02 4.07 -11.86
N PHE A 52 4.15 4.28 -10.54
CA PHE A 52 3.04 4.75 -9.69
C PHE A 52 3.50 5.56 -8.48
N ILE A 53 2.58 6.32 -7.90
CA ILE A 53 2.72 7.10 -6.66
C ILE A 53 1.62 6.68 -5.70
N VAL A 54 2.00 6.35 -4.47
CA VAL A 54 1.09 6.16 -3.35
C VAL A 54 0.93 7.51 -2.67
N PHE A 55 -0.27 8.07 -2.75
CA PHE A 55 -0.57 9.41 -2.26
C PHE A 55 -1.53 9.35 -1.07
N TYR A 56 -1.13 9.96 0.05
CA TYR A 56 -1.96 10.14 1.24
C TYR A 56 -2.60 11.52 1.22
N ASP A 57 -3.94 11.56 1.13
CA ASP A 57 -4.75 12.78 1.22
C ASP A 57 -4.97 13.13 2.69
N ILE A 58 -4.27 14.18 3.16
CA ILE A 58 -4.31 14.58 4.56
C ILE A 58 -5.73 14.98 4.99
N PRO A 59 -6.44 15.90 4.30
CA PRO A 59 -7.81 16.26 4.65
C PRO A 59 -8.79 15.09 4.76
N ARG A 60 -8.62 14.05 3.94
CA ARG A 60 -9.57 12.91 3.88
C ARG A 60 -9.11 11.70 4.68
N GLY A 61 -7.87 11.69 5.16
CA GLY A 61 -7.29 10.58 5.91
C GLY A 61 -7.20 9.28 5.12
N ASN A 62 -7.23 9.33 3.79
CA ASN A 62 -7.21 8.15 2.93
C ASN A 62 -6.03 8.17 1.97
N THR A 63 -5.73 7.01 1.39
CA THR A 63 -4.62 6.83 0.45
C THR A 63 -5.16 6.33 -0.86
N PHE A 64 -4.55 6.77 -1.94
CA PHE A 64 -4.86 6.24 -3.24
C PHE A 64 -3.63 6.10 -4.13
N LEU A 65 -3.71 5.16 -5.07
CA LEU A 65 -2.63 4.85 -6.01
C LEU A 65 -2.84 5.63 -7.32
N ILE A 66 -1.83 6.44 -7.65
CA ILE A 66 -1.74 7.26 -8.85
C ILE A 66 -0.82 6.57 -9.85
N GLY A 67 -1.31 6.16 -11.02
CA GLY A 67 -0.55 5.47 -12.07
C GLY A 67 -0.40 6.28 -13.35
N GLN A 68 0.37 5.77 -14.31
CA GLN A 68 0.48 6.41 -15.64
C GLN A 68 -0.79 6.24 -16.47
N ASP A 69 -1.44 5.09 -16.34
CA ASP A 69 -2.67 4.72 -17.00
C ASP A 69 -3.52 3.86 -16.04
N PHE A 70 -4.67 3.38 -16.54
CA PHE A 70 -5.53 2.44 -15.81
C PHE A 70 -5.28 0.98 -16.24
N THR A 71 -4.14 0.64 -16.87
CA THR A 71 -3.89 -0.76 -17.25
C THR A 71 -3.63 -1.61 -16.03
N ASN A 72 -3.06 -1.03 -14.97
CA ASN A 72 -2.96 -1.68 -13.68
C ASN A 72 -4.28 -1.51 -12.90
N PRO A 73 -4.95 -2.61 -12.52
CA PRO A 73 -6.25 -2.59 -11.83
C PRO A 73 -6.23 -1.89 -10.46
N ALA A 74 -5.07 -1.80 -9.80
CA ALA A 74 -4.92 -1.06 -8.55
C ALA A 74 -4.82 0.46 -8.73
N VAL A 75 -4.61 0.95 -9.96
CA VAL A 75 -4.55 2.39 -10.24
C VAL A 75 -5.95 2.98 -10.14
N SER A 76 -6.11 3.86 -9.18
CA SER A 76 -7.38 4.56 -8.92
C SER A 76 -7.45 5.93 -9.57
N ALA A 77 -6.29 6.48 -9.95
CA ALA A 77 -6.20 7.80 -10.52
C ALA A 77 -4.98 7.98 -11.44
N ILE A 78 -5.11 8.84 -12.45
CA ILE A 78 -4.01 9.25 -13.33
C ILE A 78 -3.69 10.73 -13.06
N PRO A 79 -2.41 11.12 -12.94
CA PRO A 79 -2.06 12.48 -12.61
C PRO A 79 -2.27 13.40 -13.81
N VAL A 80 -3.10 14.42 -13.60
CA VAL A 80 -3.22 15.56 -14.52
C VAL A 80 -2.12 16.57 -14.20
N ARG A 81 -1.96 16.86 -12.90
CA ARG A 81 -0.96 17.80 -12.40
C ARG A 81 -0.54 17.39 -10.99
N ILE A 82 0.77 17.46 -10.73
CA ILE A 82 1.32 17.29 -9.38
C ILE A 82 2.21 18.51 -9.10
N THR A 83 1.88 19.24 -8.05
CA THR A 83 2.69 20.37 -7.59
C THR A 83 3.28 20.07 -6.22
N TYR A 84 4.54 20.48 -6.03
CA TYR A 84 5.22 20.38 -4.74
C TYR A 84 5.42 21.77 -4.15
N ARG A 85 4.98 21.93 -2.90
CA ARG A 85 5.33 23.07 -2.05
C ARG A 85 6.24 22.59 -0.93
N VAL A 86 7.28 23.39 -0.64
CA VAL A 86 8.08 23.17 0.57
C VAL A 86 7.14 23.34 1.76
N SER A 87 7.20 22.40 2.69
CA SER A 87 6.43 22.45 3.93
C SER A 87 7.37 22.85 5.05
N GLU A 88 6.92 23.76 5.91
CA GLU A 88 7.46 23.85 7.27
C GLU A 88 7.09 22.54 7.99
N ASP A 89 8.00 22.05 8.84
CA ASP A 89 8.00 20.70 9.40
C ASP A 89 6.70 20.30 10.09
N ASP A 90 6.01 19.33 9.50
CA ASP A 90 4.97 18.53 10.14
C ASP A 90 5.51 17.11 10.38
N GLY A 91 6.76 16.98 10.85
CA GLY A 91 7.60 15.78 10.84
C GLY A 91 6.90 14.41 10.78
N PHE A 92 7.40 13.53 9.90
CA PHE A 92 6.87 12.18 9.70
C PHE A 92 7.95 11.13 9.89
N ARG A 93 7.54 9.97 10.41
CA ARG A 93 8.39 8.78 10.48
C ARG A 93 7.78 7.65 9.69
N LYS A 94 8.62 6.96 8.93
CA LYS A 94 8.25 5.68 8.30
C LYS A 94 8.99 4.56 9.00
N PHE A 95 8.25 3.58 9.48
CA PHE A 95 8.79 2.34 10.02
C PHE A 95 8.62 1.26 8.97
N PHE A 96 9.74 0.67 8.56
CA PHE A 96 9.75 -0.52 7.71
C PHE A 96 9.93 -1.72 8.63
N ILE A 97 8.91 -2.56 8.69
CA ILE A 97 8.85 -3.70 9.59
C ILE A 97 8.79 -4.95 8.73
N ARG A 98 9.71 -5.89 8.93
CA ARG A 98 9.64 -7.20 8.30
C ARG A 98 8.77 -8.11 9.15
N ILE A 99 7.79 -8.76 8.50
CA ILE A 99 6.93 -9.75 9.15
C ILE A 99 7.44 -11.14 8.73
N PRO A 100 7.60 -12.08 9.67
CA PRO A 100 8.01 -13.44 9.33
C PRO A 100 7.04 -14.12 8.36
N ASP A 101 7.59 -14.93 7.47
CA ASP A 101 6.80 -15.77 6.57
C ASP A 101 5.98 -16.81 7.36
N GLY A 102 4.82 -17.18 6.85
CA GLY A 102 3.96 -18.17 7.51
C GLY A 102 2.48 -18.01 7.16
N ASP A 103 1.61 -18.42 8.07
CA ASP A 103 0.16 -18.25 7.90
C ASP A 103 -0.22 -16.77 7.76
N ALA A 104 -0.99 -16.45 6.73
CA ALA A 104 -1.36 -15.07 6.43
C ALA A 104 -2.25 -14.45 7.52
N GLY A 105 -3.07 -15.24 8.22
CA GLY A 105 -3.88 -14.75 9.34
C GLY A 105 -3.01 -14.25 10.50
N ASN A 106 -1.98 -15.03 10.85
CA ASN A 106 -0.98 -14.62 11.84
C ASN A 106 -0.20 -13.37 11.40
N MET A 107 0.25 -13.33 10.14
CA MET A 107 0.93 -12.16 9.56
C MET A 107 0.06 -10.89 9.66
N LEU A 108 -1.21 -10.97 9.23
CA LEU A 108 -2.14 -9.83 9.25
C LEU A 108 -2.43 -9.36 10.69
N SER A 109 -2.49 -10.29 11.64
CA SER A 109 -2.64 -9.99 13.06
C SER A 109 -1.42 -9.25 13.62
N MET A 110 -0.20 -9.71 13.28
CA MET A 110 1.05 -9.06 13.67
C MET A 110 1.15 -7.65 13.09
N ALA A 111 0.84 -7.48 11.80
CA ALA A 111 0.79 -6.17 11.16
C ALA A 111 -0.18 -5.23 11.89
N ARG A 112 -1.40 -5.71 12.17
CA ARG A 112 -2.40 -4.93 12.91
C ARG A 112 -1.88 -4.50 14.28
N ALA A 113 -1.22 -5.41 15.00
CA ALA A 113 -0.64 -5.11 16.31
C ALA A 113 0.46 -4.04 16.22
N ALA A 114 1.35 -4.15 15.24
CA ALA A 114 2.41 -3.17 15.00
C ALA A 114 1.84 -1.81 14.60
N CYS A 115 0.91 -1.76 13.64
CA CYS A 115 0.17 -0.54 13.29
C CYS A 115 -0.50 0.10 14.51
N ASN A 116 -1.16 -0.70 15.36
CA ASN A 116 -1.87 -0.21 16.54
C ASN A 116 -0.96 0.22 17.68
N SER A 117 0.27 -0.30 17.72
CA SER A 117 1.25 0.02 18.75
C SER A 117 1.71 1.48 18.73
N ILE A 118 1.66 2.12 17.56
CA ILE A 118 2.00 3.54 17.39
C ILE A 118 0.77 4.39 17.74
N LYS A 119 0.84 5.09 18.88
CA LYS A 119 -0.27 5.85 19.48
C LYS A 119 -0.29 7.31 19.04
N THR A 120 -0.41 7.56 17.74
CA THR A 120 -0.64 8.90 17.21
C THR A 120 -2.04 9.05 16.62
N LEU A 121 -2.50 10.32 16.55
CA LEU A 121 -3.79 10.67 15.96
C LEU A 121 -3.80 10.47 14.44
N GLU A 122 -2.64 10.49 13.80
CA GLU A 122 -2.49 10.44 12.36
C GLU A 122 -1.43 9.40 11.97
N LYS A 123 -1.92 8.22 11.59
CA LYS A 123 -1.08 7.13 11.08
C LYS A 123 -1.72 6.43 9.90
N ALA A 124 -0.88 5.83 9.06
CA ALA A 124 -1.31 4.98 7.96
C ALA A 124 -0.41 3.74 7.86
N CYS A 125 -1.00 2.58 7.63
CA CYS A 125 -0.31 1.28 7.67
C CYS A 125 -0.57 0.51 6.38
N TYR A 126 0.50 0.04 5.75
CA TYR A 126 0.44 -0.62 4.45
C TYR A 126 1.28 -1.88 4.40
N LEU A 127 0.80 -2.86 3.66
CA LEU A 127 1.50 -4.11 3.40
C LEU A 127 2.13 -4.12 2.01
N THR A 128 3.34 -4.68 1.94
CA THR A 128 4.06 -4.99 0.70
C THR A 128 4.66 -6.37 0.85
N GLY A 129 4.50 -7.24 -0.14
CA GLY A 129 4.91 -8.64 -0.04
C GLY A 129 4.14 -9.55 -0.99
N ILE A 130 4.16 -10.84 -0.69
CA ILE A 130 3.53 -11.89 -1.49
C ILE A 130 2.58 -12.69 -0.58
N ILE A 131 1.39 -13.01 -1.08
CA ILE A 131 0.43 -13.90 -0.43
C ILE A 131 0.04 -15.00 -1.39
N ASP A 132 0.32 -16.25 -1.02
CA ASP A 132 -0.03 -17.44 -1.77
C ASP A 132 -1.28 -18.10 -1.18
N VAL A 133 -2.30 -18.28 -2.02
CA VAL A 133 -3.55 -18.96 -1.67
C VAL A 133 -3.55 -20.33 -2.34
N TRP A 134 -3.52 -21.37 -1.51
CA TRP A 134 -3.51 -22.76 -1.93
C TRP A 134 -4.93 -23.30 -1.88
N TYR A 135 -5.39 -23.90 -2.98
CA TYR A 135 -6.74 -24.43 -3.09
C TYR A 135 -6.75 -25.81 -3.73
N LYS A 136 -7.87 -26.52 -3.59
CA LYS A 136 -8.07 -27.82 -4.23
C LYS A 136 -9.01 -27.65 -5.41
N SER A 137 -8.48 -27.83 -6.62
CA SER A 137 -9.26 -27.85 -7.86
C SER A 137 -8.67 -28.86 -8.85
N ASN A 138 -9.46 -29.21 -9.87
CA ASN A 138 -9.01 -29.99 -11.02
C ASN A 138 -8.49 -29.10 -12.17
N SER A 139 -8.67 -27.78 -12.05
CA SER A 139 -8.23 -26.78 -13.03
C SER A 139 -7.87 -25.46 -12.35
N SER A 140 -6.95 -24.71 -12.94
CA SER A 140 -6.58 -23.38 -12.45
C SER A 140 -7.74 -22.39 -12.55
N VAL A 141 -7.93 -21.58 -11.52
CA VAL A 141 -8.82 -20.41 -11.57
C VAL A 141 -8.23 -19.37 -12.51
N ALA A 142 -9.05 -18.76 -13.35
CA ALA A 142 -8.58 -17.71 -14.26
C ALA A 142 -8.24 -16.43 -13.47
N SER A 143 -7.02 -15.91 -13.65
CA SER A 143 -6.57 -14.66 -13.01
C SER A 143 -7.48 -13.46 -13.31
N SER A 144 -8.11 -13.41 -14.47
CA SER A 144 -9.06 -12.36 -14.86
C SER A 144 -10.26 -12.24 -13.92
N LEU A 145 -10.74 -13.37 -13.38
CA LEU A 145 -11.84 -13.38 -12.41
C LEU A 145 -11.40 -12.73 -11.11
N ILE A 146 -10.19 -13.05 -10.64
CA ILE A 146 -9.62 -12.54 -9.40
C ILE A 146 -9.29 -11.05 -9.52
N ASN A 147 -8.78 -10.63 -10.68
CA ASN A 147 -8.49 -9.23 -10.99
C ASN A 147 -9.73 -8.34 -10.83
N SER A 148 -10.93 -8.85 -11.17
CA SER A 148 -12.17 -8.09 -10.99
C SER A 148 -12.54 -7.79 -9.52
N LEU A 149 -12.11 -8.65 -8.58
CA LEU A 149 -12.22 -8.37 -7.14
C LEU A 149 -11.20 -7.33 -6.70
N ALA A 150 -9.95 -7.47 -7.16
CA ALA A 150 -8.86 -6.56 -6.75
C ALA A 150 -9.18 -5.09 -7.07
N VAL A 151 -9.76 -4.82 -8.25
CA VAL A 151 -10.20 -3.47 -8.66
C VAL A 151 -11.23 -2.87 -7.70
N LYS A 152 -12.15 -3.69 -7.16
CA LYS A 152 -13.25 -3.22 -6.31
C LYS A 152 -12.82 -2.99 -4.88
N ASP A 153 -12.03 -3.92 -4.34
CA ASP A 153 -11.90 -4.08 -2.88
C ASP A 153 -10.55 -3.58 -2.35
N ILE A 154 -9.52 -3.48 -3.19
CA ILE A 154 -8.18 -3.11 -2.72
C ILE A 154 -7.30 -2.41 -3.76
N GLN A 155 -6.88 -1.20 -3.43
CA GLN A 155 -5.76 -0.55 -4.11
C GLN A 155 -4.45 -1.10 -3.54
N GLY A 156 -3.62 -1.71 -4.40
CA GLY A 156 -2.27 -2.17 -4.05
C GLY A 156 -1.92 -3.59 -4.46
N ILE A 157 -2.87 -4.43 -4.89
CA ILE A 157 -2.56 -5.68 -5.59
C ILE A 157 -2.16 -5.32 -7.02
N PHE A 158 -0.89 -5.53 -7.39
CA PHE A 158 -0.38 -5.11 -8.70
C PHE A 158 -0.17 -6.27 -9.67
N ASP A 159 -0.16 -7.50 -9.16
CA ASP A 159 0.01 -8.70 -9.96
C ASP A 159 -0.68 -9.90 -9.30
N ILE A 160 -1.33 -10.71 -10.14
CA ILE A 160 -2.06 -11.92 -9.73
C ILE A 160 -1.70 -13.04 -10.70
N GLU A 161 -0.96 -14.01 -10.20
CA GLU A 161 -0.57 -15.19 -10.96
C GLU A 161 -1.37 -16.40 -10.50
N THR A 162 -1.80 -17.22 -11.44
CA THR A 162 -2.56 -18.45 -11.15
C THR A 162 -1.89 -19.62 -11.85
N VAL A 163 -1.30 -20.52 -11.07
CA VAL A 163 -0.58 -21.68 -11.60
C VAL A 163 -1.04 -22.94 -10.86
N GLY A 164 -1.62 -23.89 -11.60
CA GLY A 164 -2.15 -25.12 -11.00
C GLY A 164 -3.20 -24.83 -9.93
N ASN A 165 -2.86 -25.16 -8.68
CA ASN A 165 -3.72 -25.07 -7.49
C ASN A 165 -3.33 -23.93 -6.54
N GLU A 166 -2.62 -22.93 -7.09
CA GLU A 166 -2.08 -21.80 -6.34
C GLU A 166 -2.48 -20.48 -7.03
N ILE A 167 -2.81 -19.49 -6.19
CA ILE A 167 -2.97 -18.09 -6.59
C ILE A 167 -1.91 -17.31 -5.82
N THR A 168 -1.02 -16.64 -6.55
CA THR A 168 0.01 -15.77 -5.97
C THR A 168 -0.42 -14.33 -6.13
N LEU A 169 -0.55 -13.62 -5.01
CA LEU A 169 -0.93 -12.21 -4.94
C LEU A 169 0.32 -11.39 -4.60
N LYS A 170 0.75 -10.51 -5.52
CA LYS A 170 1.81 -9.56 -5.20
C LYS A 170 1.20 -8.24 -4.79
N ILE A 171 1.41 -7.87 -3.52
CA ILE A 171 0.87 -6.66 -2.91
C ILE A 171 1.97 -5.62 -2.76
N ARG A 172 1.59 -4.36 -2.99
CA ARG A 172 2.46 -3.22 -2.79
C ARG A 172 1.69 -2.03 -2.24
N SER A 173 2.10 -1.62 -1.05
CA SER A 173 1.48 -0.52 -0.29
C SER A 173 -0.05 -0.65 -0.19
N ALA A 174 -0.54 -1.88 -0.07
CA ALA A 174 -1.96 -2.15 0.09
C ALA A 174 -2.38 -1.85 1.53
N SER A 175 -3.56 -1.25 1.75
CA SER A 175 -4.04 -1.03 3.11
C SER A 175 -4.30 -2.37 3.80
N LEU A 176 -3.94 -2.48 5.08
CA LEU A 176 -4.13 -3.72 5.85
C LEU A 176 -5.58 -4.20 5.81
N ASP A 177 -6.54 -3.30 6.04
CA ASP A 177 -7.97 -3.62 6.00
C ASP A 177 -8.41 -4.04 4.59
N GLY A 178 -7.87 -3.43 3.54
CA GLY A 178 -8.12 -3.83 2.16
C GLY A 178 -7.66 -5.26 1.88
N VAL A 179 -6.47 -5.65 2.36
CA VAL A 179 -5.94 -7.02 2.18
C VAL A 179 -6.85 -8.03 2.87
N VAL A 180 -7.31 -7.74 4.08
CA VAL A 180 -8.23 -8.61 4.83
C VAL A 180 -9.56 -8.78 4.10
N MET A 181 -10.16 -7.70 3.60
CA MET A 181 -11.42 -7.77 2.85
C MET A 181 -11.25 -8.57 1.56
N PHE A 182 -10.20 -8.29 0.78
CA PHE A 182 -9.92 -8.99 -0.45
C PHE A 182 -9.77 -10.51 -0.25
N LEU A 183 -9.00 -10.94 0.75
CA LEU A 183 -8.84 -12.38 1.04
C LEU A 183 -10.15 -13.03 1.48
N SER A 184 -10.99 -12.30 2.24
CA SER A 184 -12.33 -12.78 2.62
C SER A 184 -13.22 -13.00 1.41
N ASP A 185 -13.25 -12.05 0.48
CA ASP A 185 -14.11 -12.11 -0.70
C ASP A 185 -13.58 -13.08 -1.75
N LEU A 186 -12.26 -13.22 -1.89
CA LEU A 186 -11.63 -14.28 -2.67
C LEU A 186 -12.06 -15.66 -2.15
N ASN A 187 -11.99 -15.89 -0.83
CA ASN A 187 -12.42 -17.16 -0.23
C ASN A 187 -13.91 -17.45 -0.47
N LYS A 188 -14.78 -16.44 -0.35
CA LYS A 188 -16.22 -16.59 -0.66
C LYS A 188 -16.44 -16.91 -2.14
N MET A 189 -15.75 -16.23 -3.05
CA MET A 189 -15.85 -16.47 -4.49
C MET A 189 -15.42 -17.89 -4.84
N LEU A 190 -14.29 -18.37 -4.30
CA LEU A 190 -13.83 -19.74 -4.52
C LEU A 190 -14.83 -20.77 -3.97
N ALA A 191 -15.36 -20.54 -2.76
CA ALA A 191 -16.38 -21.41 -2.17
C ALA A 191 -17.66 -21.48 -3.03
N GLN A 192 -18.11 -20.37 -3.62
CA GLN A 192 -19.25 -20.34 -4.54
C GLN A 192 -19.03 -21.18 -5.81
N GLN A 193 -17.77 -21.38 -6.21
CA GLN A 193 -17.38 -22.24 -7.32
C GLN A 193 -17.13 -23.69 -6.90
N GLY A 194 -17.38 -24.04 -5.63
CA GLY A 194 -17.10 -25.36 -5.08
C GLY A 194 -15.60 -25.64 -4.90
N ILE A 195 -14.77 -24.60 -4.88
CA ILE A 195 -13.32 -24.71 -4.69
C ILE A 195 -13.00 -24.49 -3.21
N GLU A 196 -12.28 -25.46 -2.63
CA GLU A 196 -11.89 -25.43 -1.22
C GLU A 196 -10.49 -24.83 -1.05
N VAL A 197 -10.38 -23.73 -0.29
CA VAL A 197 -9.09 -23.16 0.13
C VAL A 197 -8.49 -24.04 1.22
N ARG A 198 -7.23 -24.45 1.02
CA ARG A 198 -6.46 -25.33 1.91
C ARG A 198 -5.52 -24.58 2.83
N GLY A 199 -5.02 -23.42 2.40
CA GLY A 199 -4.12 -22.60 3.18
C GLY A 199 -3.86 -21.27 2.52
N ILE A 200 -3.47 -20.28 3.32
CA ILE A 200 -3.06 -18.95 2.85
C ILE A 200 -1.74 -18.64 3.54
N TYR A 201 -0.68 -18.49 2.76
CA TYR A 201 0.67 -18.25 3.24
C TYR A 201 1.14 -16.86 2.80
N ALA A 202 1.82 -16.15 3.70
CA ALA A 202 2.47 -14.89 3.42
C ALA A 202 3.97 -15.10 3.35
N VAL A 203 4.60 -14.49 2.35
CA VAL A 203 6.03 -14.56 2.07
C VAL A 203 6.57 -13.17 1.74
N GLU A 204 7.80 -12.91 2.16
CA GLU A 204 8.52 -11.65 1.90
C GLU A 204 7.71 -10.40 2.29
N THR A 205 6.94 -10.50 3.37
CA THR A 205 6.00 -9.45 3.76
C THR A 205 6.65 -8.40 4.65
N SER A 206 6.35 -7.15 4.34
CA SER A 206 6.75 -5.98 5.12
C SER A 206 5.55 -5.07 5.36
N GLU A 207 5.54 -4.47 6.55
CA GLU A 207 4.63 -3.40 6.89
C GLU A 207 5.36 -2.05 6.88
N ILE A 208 4.69 -1.06 6.31
CA ILE A 208 5.13 0.32 6.30
C ILE A 208 4.13 1.11 7.15
N ILE A 209 4.59 1.59 8.30
CA ILE A 209 3.80 2.50 9.15
C ILE A 209 4.29 3.91 8.94
N ILE A 210 3.37 4.83 8.66
CA ILE A 210 3.62 6.25 8.49
C ILE A 210 2.96 6.97 9.64
N GLU A 211 3.74 7.74 10.37
CA GLU A 211 3.29 8.49 11.55
C GLU A 211 3.49 9.98 11.29
N ARG A 212 2.46 10.81 11.51
CA ARG A 212 2.59 12.27 11.62
C ARG A 212 2.64 12.67 13.09
N GLY A 213 3.64 13.48 13.46
CA GLY A 213 3.75 14.05 14.80
C GLY A 213 5.15 14.00 15.39
N VAL A 214 5.36 14.83 16.42
CA VAL A 214 6.64 14.96 17.12
C VAL A 214 6.76 13.87 18.19
N GLY A 215 7.30 12.72 17.77
CA GLY A 215 8.02 11.82 18.68
C GLY A 215 7.36 10.48 18.99
N SER A 216 8.12 9.41 18.74
CA SER A 216 8.15 8.24 19.61
C SER A 216 9.44 7.44 19.38
N ASN A 217 10.42 7.58 20.29
CA ASN A 217 11.50 6.60 20.40
C ASN A 217 10.99 5.24 20.93
N ASP A 218 9.74 5.19 21.42
CA ASP A 218 9.12 4.00 21.98
C ASP A 218 8.59 3.04 20.90
N ALA A 219 8.23 3.53 19.70
CA ALA A 219 7.66 2.70 18.64
C ALA A 219 8.56 1.50 18.26
N ILE A 220 9.87 1.72 18.10
CA ILE A 220 10.83 0.65 17.78
C ILE A 220 10.86 -0.41 18.89
N SER A 221 10.86 0.03 20.15
CA SER A 221 10.87 -0.88 21.30
C SER A 221 9.58 -1.71 21.36
N VAL A 222 8.43 -1.07 21.16
CA VAL A 222 7.15 -1.79 21.16
C VAL A 222 7.05 -2.77 19.99
N ILE A 223 7.47 -2.39 18.78
CA ILE A 223 7.48 -3.29 17.61
C ILE A 223 8.39 -4.50 17.87
N ARG A 224 9.57 -4.30 18.45
CA ARG A 224 10.48 -5.40 18.81
C ARG A 224 9.89 -6.31 19.90
N ASN A 225 9.15 -5.76 20.86
CA ASN A 225 8.46 -6.56 21.88
C ASN A 225 7.33 -7.42 21.30
N LEU A 226 6.83 -7.10 20.10
CA LEU A 226 5.92 -7.96 19.34
C LEU A 226 6.65 -9.09 18.59
N GLY A 227 7.97 -9.19 18.74
CA GLY A 227 8.80 -10.18 18.04
C GLY A 227 9.09 -9.83 16.57
N LEU A 228 8.84 -8.58 16.16
CA LEU A 228 9.00 -8.13 14.78
C LEU A 228 10.34 -7.41 14.55
N GLU A 229 10.86 -7.53 13.34
CA GLU A 229 12.12 -6.90 12.94
C GLU A 229 11.85 -5.53 12.30
N VAL A 230 12.42 -4.48 12.88
CA VAL A 230 12.46 -3.15 12.24
C VAL A 230 13.68 -3.09 11.32
N VAL A 231 13.46 -3.12 10.02
CA VAL A 231 14.53 -3.13 9.00
C VAL A 231 14.99 -1.72 8.63
N GLY A 232 14.19 -0.71 8.93
CA GLY A 232 14.56 0.68 8.68
C GLY A 232 13.60 1.66 9.33
N VAL A 233 14.14 2.84 9.65
CA VAL A 233 13.35 4.00 10.04
C VAL A 233 13.77 5.15 9.15
N GLN A 234 12.80 5.77 8.50
CA GLN A 234 13.02 7.01 7.77
C GLN A 234 12.34 8.14 8.54
N GLU A 235 13.14 8.93 9.25
CA GLU A 235 12.66 10.11 9.95
C GLU A 235 12.80 11.35 9.06
N ARG A 236 11.82 12.24 9.15
CA ARG A 236 11.90 13.61 8.68
C ARG A 236 11.40 14.49 9.82
N CYS A 237 12.31 15.25 10.43
CA CYS A 237 11.94 16.53 11.01
C CYS A 237 11.43 17.35 9.84
#